data_AF-A0AAN9Y4H9-F1
#
_entry.id   AF-A0AAN9Y4H9-F1
#
_cell.length_a   1.000
_cell.length_b   1.000
_cell.length_c   1.000
_cell.angle_alpha   90.00
_cell.angle_beta   90.00
_cell.angle_gamma   90.00
#
_symmetry.space_group_name_H-M   'P 1'
#
loop_
_entity.id
_entity.type
_entity.pdbx_description
1 polymer ?
#
loop_
_entity_poly.entity_id
_entity_poly.type
_entity_poly.pdbx_seq_one_letter_code
_entity_poly.pdbx_strand_id
1 'polypeptide(L)'
;MKMLRSCIFAARQPLLFPQLRSELLRRNYCLSFFEPPYLELMKPKLPIYENITVQIKGYDYPPLESFQKFAHGVAEHLNLKVEECWAHPARHYTVSKLKQQSNNVETTYKLLLYERDIKMVNVLAVKLPLFIEILQAGLPAGTTLHVFPFDPEHYKERYVPDHDLIAKQKELDELGGPPDDIGHENPFFAAPVR
;
A
#
# COMPACT_ATOMS: atom_id res chain seq x y z
N MET A 1 -17.71 31.09 57.08
CA MET A 1 -16.53 31.82 57.62
C MET A 1 -15.32 30.89 57.59
N LYS A 2 -14.18 31.46 57.15
CA LYS A 2 -12.80 30.91 57.14
C LYS A 2 -12.43 29.96 56.00
N MET A 3 -11.74 30.57 55.04
CA MET A 3 -10.86 29.97 54.05
C MET A 3 -9.78 29.11 54.70
N LEU A 4 -9.31 28.09 53.98
CA LEU A 4 -7.89 27.80 53.86
C LEU A 4 -7.62 27.12 52.51
N ARG A 5 -6.89 27.85 51.67
CA ARG A 5 -6.28 27.39 50.44
C ARG A 5 -5.12 26.46 50.81
N SER A 6 -5.04 25.32 50.13
CA SER A 6 -3.83 24.50 50.10
C SER A 6 -3.61 24.09 48.64
N CYS A 7 -2.63 24.74 48.02
CA CYS A 7 -2.08 24.36 46.73
C CYS A 7 -1.31 23.06 46.87
N ILE A 8 -1.65 22.05 46.07
CA ILE A 8 -0.75 20.94 45.83
C ILE A 8 -0.34 21.02 44.36
N PHE A 9 0.85 21.59 44.18
CA PHE A 9 1.61 21.63 42.95
C PHE A 9 2.11 20.20 42.69
N ALA A 10 1.43 19.43 41.85
CA ALA A 10 1.93 18.15 41.37
C ALA A 10 2.72 18.39 40.07
N ALA A 11 3.99 18.05 40.12
CA ALA A 11 5.02 18.44 39.19
C ALA A 11 4.79 17.92 37.77
N ARG A 12 5.04 18.81 36.80
CA ARG A 12 5.38 18.45 35.41
C ARG A 12 6.56 17.47 35.45
N GLN A 13 6.33 16.23 35.02
CA GLN A 13 7.43 15.37 34.58
C GLN A 13 7.94 15.93 33.25
N PRO A 14 9.23 16.30 33.12
CA PRO A 14 9.81 16.43 31.79
C PRO A 14 9.95 15.03 31.21
N LEU A 15 9.27 14.77 30.09
CA LEU A 15 9.60 13.64 29.23
C LEU A 15 11.05 13.84 28.79
N LEU A 16 11.94 13.08 29.42
CA LEU A 16 13.32 12.95 29.03
C LEU A 16 13.33 12.26 27.66
N PHE A 17 13.33 13.05 26.60
CA PHE A 17 13.66 12.57 25.26
C PHE A 17 15.05 11.94 25.34
N PRO A 18 15.22 10.63 25.05
CA PRO A 18 16.56 10.10 24.85
C PRO A 18 17.15 10.83 23.65
N GLN A 19 18.25 11.54 23.87
CA GLN A 19 19.00 12.19 22.81
C GLN A 19 19.47 11.12 21.84
N LEU A 20 18.80 11.06 20.70
CA LEU A 20 19.17 10.19 19.61
C LEU A 20 20.49 10.74 19.06
N ARG A 21 21.57 10.07 19.47
CA ARG A 21 22.93 10.35 19.06
C ARG A 21 22.98 10.56 17.55
N SER A 22 23.51 11.72 17.19
CA SER A 22 23.89 12.12 15.84
C SER A 22 25.05 11.26 15.32
N GLU A 23 24.80 10.01 14.97
CA GLU A 23 25.81 9.10 14.39
C GLU A 23 25.50 8.67 12.95
N LEU A 24 24.81 9.52 12.17
CA LEU A 24 24.60 9.29 10.73
C LEU A 24 24.98 10.49 9.85
N LEU A 25 25.92 11.33 10.28
CA LEU A 25 26.43 12.42 9.45
C LEU A 25 27.77 12.11 8.78
N ARG A 26 28.28 10.87 8.82
CA ARG A 26 29.67 10.54 8.44
C ARG A 26 29.85 9.57 7.27
N ARG A 27 28.97 9.60 6.25
CA ARG A 27 29.13 8.73 5.07
C ARG A 27 28.91 9.35 3.68
N ASN A 28 28.65 10.66 3.58
CA ASN A 28 28.25 11.26 2.29
C ASN A 28 29.31 12.15 1.60
N TYR A 29 30.47 12.41 2.22
CA TYR A 29 31.43 13.39 1.69
C TYR A 29 32.35 12.87 0.58
N CYS A 30 32.35 11.57 0.30
CA CYS A 30 33.18 10.99 -0.78
C CYS A 30 32.40 10.82 -2.10
N LEU A 31 31.07 10.75 -2.06
CA LEU A 31 30.26 10.50 -3.26
C LEU A 31 30.03 11.79 -4.07
N SER A 32 29.96 12.95 -3.42
CA SER A 32 29.72 14.25 -4.05
C SER A 32 30.90 14.80 -4.86
N PHE A 33 32.11 14.23 -4.73
CA PHE A 33 33.26 14.65 -5.55
C PHE A 33 33.22 14.05 -6.96
N PHE A 34 32.54 12.91 -7.12
CA PHE A 34 32.49 12.16 -8.38
C PHE A 34 31.23 12.44 -9.21
N GLU A 35 30.19 13.04 -8.60
CA GLU A 35 28.97 13.41 -9.31
C GLU A 35 29.10 14.83 -9.89
N PRO A 36 29.14 15.00 -11.22
CA PRO A 36 29.26 16.32 -11.82
C PRO A 36 28.01 17.18 -11.55
N PRO A 37 28.16 18.52 -11.43
CA PRO A 37 27.12 19.43 -10.94
C PRO A 37 25.87 19.52 -11.84
N TYR A 38 25.94 19.04 -13.09
CA TYR A 38 24.78 19.00 -13.97
C TYR A 38 23.74 17.93 -13.57
N LEU A 39 24.16 16.84 -12.90
CA LEU A 39 23.24 15.78 -12.48
C LEU A 39 22.32 16.25 -11.34
N GLU A 40 22.83 17.11 -10.46
CA GLU A 40 22.01 17.74 -9.41
C GLU A 40 20.95 18.69 -9.98
N LEU A 41 21.25 19.38 -11.09
CA LEU A 41 20.29 20.23 -11.80
C LEU A 41 19.19 19.41 -12.51
N MET A 42 19.47 18.16 -12.87
CA MET A 42 18.50 17.25 -13.49
C MET A 42 17.58 16.56 -12.47
N LYS A 43 17.97 16.50 -11.19
CA LYS A 43 17.13 15.94 -10.13
C LYS A 43 15.90 16.84 -9.94
N PRO A 44 14.69 16.28 -9.86
CA PRO A 44 13.50 17.08 -9.64
C PRO A 44 13.61 17.80 -8.29
N LYS A 45 13.22 19.08 -8.26
CA LYS A 45 13.24 19.92 -7.05
C LYS A 45 12.38 19.36 -5.91
N LEU A 46 11.35 18.61 -6.26
CA LEU A 46 10.43 17.97 -5.34
C LEU A 46 10.50 16.45 -5.53
N PRO A 47 10.40 15.66 -4.45
CA PRO A 47 10.34 14.22 -4.57
C PRO A 47 9.08 13.80 -5.33
N ILE A 48 9.24 12.80 -6.20
CA ILE A 48 8.20 12.24 -7.05
C ILE A 48 8.09 10.77 -6.71
N TYR A 49 6.87 10.30 -6.48
CA TYR A 49 6.57 8.88 -6.39
C TYR A 49 6.27 8.34 -7.78
N GLU A 50 6.98 7.30 -8.20
CA GLU A 50 6.86 6.75 -9.55
C GLU A 50 5.49 6.12 -9.78
N ASN A 51 5.13 5.11 -8.98
CA ASN A 51 3.86 4.39 -9.11
C ASN A 51 3.20 4.21 -7.74
N ILE A 52 1.97 4.72 -7.61
CA ILE A 52 1.15 4.57 -6.41
C ILE A 52 -0.18 3.95 -6.79
N THR A 53 -0.62 2.98 -6.00
CA THR A 53 -1.95 2.40 -6.09
C THR A 53 -2.80 2.84 -4.90
N VAL A 54 -4.03 3.26 -5.20
CA VAL A 54 -5.07 3.56 -4.23
C VAL A 54 -6.13 2.47 -4.36
N GLN A 55 -6.25 1.67 -3.33
CA GLN A 55 -7.16 0.54 -3.26
C GLN A 55 -8.33 0.85 -2.35
N ILE A 56 -9.52 0.56 -2.85
CA ILE A 56 -10.79 0.78 -2.19
C ILE A 56 -11.45 -0.59 -2.05
N LYS A 57 -11.83 -0.97 -0.82
CA LYS A 57 -12.51 -2.24 -0.53
C LYS A 57 -13.86 -1.99 0.11
N GLY A 58 -14.87 -2.76 -0.27
CA GLY A 58 -16.20 -2.64 0.31
C GLY A 58 -17.01 -3.92 0.14
N TYR A 59 -17.94 -4.15 1.07
CA TYR A 59 -18.90 -5.26 0.95
C TYR A 59 -20.08 -4.92 0.05
N ASP A 60 -20.37 -3.63 -0.12
CA ASP A 60 -21.44 -3.13 -0.98
C ASP A 60 -20.85 -2.48 -2.24
N TYR A 61 -21.43 -2.81 -3.39
CA TYR A 61 -20.89 -2.44 -4.70
C TYR A 61 -21.22 -0.99 -5.12
N PRO A 62 -22.46 -0.47 -4.98
CA PRO A 62 -22.80 0.88 -5.39
C PRO A 62 -21.97 2.00 -4.74
N PRO A 63 -21.75 2.04 -3.41
CA PRO A 63 -20.94 3.09 -2.81
C PRO A 63 -19.48 2.99 -3.27
N LEU A 64 -18.96 1.78 -3.45
CA LEU A 64 -17.60 1.54 -3.94
C LEU A 64 -17.37 2.13 -5.34
N GLU A 65 -18.27 1.85 -6.28
CA GLU A 65 -18.19 2.34 -7.65
C GLU A 65 -18.35 3.86 -7.72
N SER A 66 -19.27 4.42 -6.92
CA SER A 66 -19.46 5.87 -6.83
C SER A 66 -18.23 6.57 -6.25
N PHE A 67 -17.57 5.96 -5.26
CA PHE A 67 -16.40 6.52 -4.62
C PHE A 67 -15.16 6.44 -5.50
N GLN A 68 -15.00 5.38 -6.29
CA GLN A 68 -13.94 5.32 -7.31
C GLN A 68 -14.08 6.48 -8.32
N LYS A 69 -15.29 6.75 -8.80
CA LYS A 69 -15.55 7.89 -9.71
C LYS A 69 -15.21 9.23 -9.05
N PHE A 70 -15.58 9.39 -7.78
CA PHE A 70 -15.21 10.58 -7.01
C PHE A 70 -13.69 10.72 -6.88
N ALA A 71 -12.98 9.66 -6.48
CA ALA A 71 -11.53 9.66 -6.32
C ALA A 71 -10.80 9.99 -7.63
N HIS A 72 -11.28 9.44 -8.76
CA HIS A 72 -10.77 9.77 -10.09
C HIS A 72 -10.95 11.26 -10.40
N GLY A 73 -12.15 11.82 -10.16
CA GLY A 73 -12.40 13.24 -10.34
C GLY A 73 -11.51 14.13 -9.47
N VAL A 74 -11.26 13.74 -8.21
CA VAL A 74 -10.32 14.48 -7.33
C VAL A 74 -8.90 14.45 -7.90
N ALA A 75 -8.45 13.31 -8.41
CA ALA A 75 -7.13 13.18 -9.04
C ALA A 75 -6.99 14.11 -10.26
N GLU A 76 -8.02 14.18 -11.12
CA GLU A 76 -8.06 15.10 -12.25
C GLU A 76 -7.98 16.57 -11.81
N HIS A 77 -8.78 16.99 -10.82
CA HIS A 77 -8.75 18.36 -10.30
C HIS A 77 -7.41 18.75 -9.68
N LEU A 78 -6.72 17.81 -9.03
CA LEU A 78 -5.38 18.03 -8.49
C LEU A 78 -4.27 17.94 -9.55
N ASN A 79 -4.62 17.70 -10.82
CA ASN A 79 -3.70 17.47 -11.92
C ASN A 79 -2.70 16.36 -11.58
N LEU A 80 -3.21 15.23 -11.08
CA LEU A 80 -2.47 13.99 -10.91
C LEU A 80 -2.66 13.12 -12.15
N LYS A 81 -1.60 12.46 -12.61
CA LYS A 81 -1.67 11.59 -13.78
C LYS A 81 -2.17 10.21 -13.35
N VAL A 82 -3.42 9.91 -13.66
CA VAL A 82 -4.01 8.58 -13.52
C VAL A 82 -3.63 7.76 -14.76
N GLU A 83 -3.13 6.55 -14.56
CA GLU A 83 -2.75 5.64 -15.65
C GLU A 83 -3.87 4.64 -15.94
N GLU A 84 -4.33 3.93 -14.92
CA GLU A 84 -5.37 2.91 -15.06
C GLU A 84 -6.23 2.85 -13.78
N CYS A 85 -7.51 2.56 -13.95
CA CYS A 85 -8.41 2.17 -12.87
C CYS A 85 -8.98 0.79 -13.19
N TRP A 86 -8.90 -0.16 -12.26
CA TRP A 86 -9.40 -1.51 -12.48
C TRP A 86 -10.14 -2.10 -11.30
N ALA A 87 -10.78 -3.23 -11.60
CA ALA A 87 -11.56 -4.04 -10.69
C ALA A 87 -10.81 -5.35 -10.39
N HIS A 88 -10.79 -5.75 -9.13
CA HIS A 88 -10.40 -7.11 -8.76
C HIS A 88 -11.62 -8.04 -8.73
N PRO A 89 -11.42 -9.35 -8.97
CA PRO A 89 -12.48 -10.33 -8.78
C PRO A 89 -12.96 -10.32 -7.33
N ALA A 90 -14.27 -10.48 -7.13
CA ALA A 90 -14.87 -10.43 -5.81
C ALA A 90 -14.39 -11.61 -4.95
N ARG A 91 -13.99 -11.34 -3.70
CA ARG A 91 -13.56 -12.37 -2.76
C ARG A 91 -14.76 -12.88 -1.98
N HIS A 92 -14.99 -14.19 -2.03
CA HIS A 92 -16.12 -14.85 -1.37
C HIS A 92 -15.71 -15.30 0.04
N TYR A 93 -16.36 -14.76 1.06
CA TYR A 93 -16.17 -15.17 2.45
C TYR A 93 -17.42 -15.88 2.97
N THR A 94 -17.21 -16.99 3.66
CA THR A 94 -18.29 -17.72 4.33
C THR A 94 -18.08 -17.61 5.84
N VAL A 95 -19.00 -16.91 6.51
CA VAL A 95 -18.94 -16.67 7.96
C VAL A 95 -20.02 -17.51 8.63
N SER A 96 -19.63 -18.45 9.49
CA SER A 96 -20.55 -19.29 10.25
C SER A 96 -20.71 -18.79 11.68
N LYS A 97 -21.96 -18.61 12.10
CA LYS A 97 -22.34 -18.35 13.48
C LYS A 97 -22.51 -19.70 14.19
N LEU A 98 -21.85 -19.87 15.33
CA LEU A 98 -22.01 -21.03 16.19
C LEU A 98 -23.13 -20.80 17.20
N LYS A 99 -23.82 -21.88 17.58
CA LYS A 99 -24.80 -21.85 18.67
C LYS A 99 -24.11 -21.53 20.00
N GLN A 100 -24.80 -20.81 20.89
CA GLN A 100 -24.26 -20.51 22.22
C GLN A 100 -23.84 -21.79 22.94
N GLN A 101 -22.63 -21.79 23.52
CA GLN A 101 -22.06 -22.91 24.27
C GLN A 101 -21.97 -24.25 23.50
N SER A 102 -21.93 -24.23 22.17
CA SER A 102 -21.68 -25.46 21.39
C SER A 102 -20.92 -25.18 20.10
N ASN A 103 -20.25 -26.21 19.56
CA ASN A 103 -19.54 -26.12 18.28
C ASN A 103 -20.45 -26.36 17.06
N ASN A 104 -21.77 -26.47 17.27
CA ASN A 104 -22.70 -26.67 16.18
C ASN A 104 -22.95 -25.35 15.44
N VAL A 105 -22.83 -25.39 14.12
CA VAL A 105 -23.14 -24.25 13.25
C VAL A 105 -24.65 -23.98 13.28
N GLU A 106 -25.02 -22.73 13.56
CA GLU A 106 -26.41 -22.27 13.59
C GLU A 106 -26.81 -21.66 12.25
N THR A 107 -25.98 -20.75 11.73
CA THR A 107 -26.30 -19.96 10.54
C THR A 107 -25.03 -19.64 9.78
N THR A 108 -25.10 -19.69 8.44
CA THR A 108 -23.97 -19.40 7.57
C THR A 108 -24.32 -18.20 6.70
N TYR A 109 -23.47 -17.18 6.74
CA TYR A 109 -23.57 -15.97 5.94
C TYR A 109 -22.52 -15.99 4.83
N LYS A 110 -22.90 -15.55 3.63
CA LYS A 110 -22.00 -15.37 2.49
C LYS A 110 -21.76 -13.89 2.30
N LEU A 111 -20.51 -13.46 2.42
CA LEU A 111 -20.09 -12.08 2.23
C LEU A 111 -19.25 -11.99 0.96
N LEU A 112 -19.48 -10.95 0.16
CA LEU A 112 -18.70 -10.65 -1.03
C LEU A 112 -17.90 -9.39 -0.74
N LEU A 113 -16.59 -9.45 -0.94
CA LEU A 113 -15.73 -8.29 -0.85
C LEU A 113 -15.35 -7.85 -2.26
N TYR A 114 -15.72 -6.62 -2.60
CA TYR A 114 -15.38 -5.99 -3.86
C TYR A 114 -14.19 -5.06 -3.65
N GLU A 115 -13.29 -5.03 -4.63
CA GLU A 115 -12.10 -4.16 -4.59
C GLU A 115 -11.98 -3.37 -5.91
N ARG A 116 -11.56 -2.11 -5.78
CA ARG A 116 -11.33 -1.17 -6.87
C ARG A 116 -10.02 -0.44 -6.64
N ASP A 117 -9.19 -0.41 -7.67
CA ASP A 117 -7.84 0.12 -7.60
C ASP A 117 -7.64 1.22 -8.64
N ILE A 118 -6.92 2.26 -8.25
CA ILE A 118 -6.57 3.40 -9.08
C ILE A 118 -5.05 3.54 -9.04
N LYS A 119 -4.41 3.41 -10.21
CA LYS A 119 -2.96 3.61 -10.37
C LYS A 119 -2.66 4.99 -10.88
N MET A 120 -1.74 5.64 -10.19
CA MET A 120 -1.23 6.96 -10.55
C MET A 120 0.27 6.87 -10.77
N VAL A 121 0.75 7.67 -11.72
CA VAL A 121 2.15 7.72 -12.12
C VAL A 121 2.71 9.12 -11.90
N ASN A 122 3.98 9.21 -11.51
CA ASN A 122 4.71 10.47 -11.32
C ASN A 122 3.98 11.45 -10.39
N VAL A 123 3.59 10.96 -9.21
CA VAL A 123 2.86 11.74 -8.22
C VAL A 123 3.83 12.63 -7.45
N LEU A 124 3.59 13.94 -7.49
CA LEU A 124 4.35 14.90 -6.68
C LEU A 124 4.07 14.69 -5.19
N ALA A 125 5.12 14.62 -4.37
CA ALA A 125 4.99 14.39 -2.93
C ALA A 125 4.17 15.46 -2.20
N VAL A 126 4.07 16.68 -2.74
CA VAL A 126 3.26 17.75 -2.16
C VAL A 126 1.76 17.53 -2.41
N LYS A 127 1.40 16.90 -3.52
CA LYS A 127 0.00 16.70 -3.92
C LYS A 127 -0.62 15.46 -3.29
N LEU A 128 0.18 14.43 -3.02
CA LEU A 128 -0.31 13.17 -2.48
C LEU A 128 -1.00 13.32 -1.11
N PRO A 129 -0.46 14.05 -0.11
CA PRO A 129 -1.14 14.25 1.16
C PRO A 129 -2.51 14.95 1.01
N LEU A 130 -2.58 15.99 0.18
CA LEU A 130 -3.84 16.70 -0.11
C LEU A 130 -4.88 15.77 -0.73
N PHE A 131 -4.45 14.92 -1.65
CA PHE A 131 -5.30 13.91 -2.26
C PHE A 131 -5.85 12.93 -1.21
N ILE A 132 -4.98 12.40 -0.33
CA ILE A 132 -5.37 11.46 0.72
C ILE A 132 -6.35 12.11 1.72
N GLU A 133 -6.11 13.36 2.12
CA GLU A 133 -7.01 14.10 3.03
C GLU A 133 -8.42 14.26 2.44
N ILE A 134 -8.53 14.62 1.16
CA ILE A 134 -9.83 14.74 0.47
C ILE A 134 -10.53 13.38 0.40
N LEU A 135 -9.79 12.31 0.07
CA LEU A 135 -10.35 10.96 0.03
C LEU A 135 -10.83 10.49 1.41
N GLN A 136 -10.04 10.76 2.46
CA GLN A 136 -10.39 10.41 3.82
C GLN A 136 -11.66 11.15 4.27
N ALA A 137 -11.80 12.43 3.92
CA ALA A 137 -13.00 13.20 4.21
C ALA A 137 -14.24 12.74 3.44
N GLY A 138 -14.06 12.20 2.23
CA GLY A 138 -15.12 11.69 1.37
C GLY A 138 -15.45 10.20 1.51
N LEU A 139 -14.80 9.47 2.43
CA LEU A 139 -14.91 8.01 2.51
C LEU A 139 -16.32 7.56 2.93
N PRO A 140 -17.03 6.74 2.12
CA PRO A 140 -18.35 6.25 2.49
C PRO A 140 -18.29 5.19 3.61
N ALA A 141 -19.40 5.05 4.33
CA ALA A 141 -19.51 4.07 5.41
C ALA A 141 -19.32 2.63 4.89
N GLY A 142 -18.63 1.80 5.66
CA GLY A 142 -18.41 0.38 5.31
C GLY A 142 -17.41 0.14 4.18
N THR A 143 -16.65 1.17 3.79
CA THR A 143 -15.58 1.09 2.79
C THR A 143 -14.23 1.36 3.45
N THR A 144 -13.20 0.65 3.01
CA THR A 144 -11.82 0.79 3.51
C THR A 144 -10.93 1.30 2.38
N LEU A 145 -10.07 2.26 2.70
CA LEU A 145 -9.09 2.84 1.77
C LEU A 145 -7.67 2.42 2.16
N HIS A 146 -6.90 1.97 1.18
CA HIS A 146 -5.49 1.62 1.32
C HIS A 146 -4.68 2.34 0.24
N VAL A 147 -3.53 2.89 0.61
CA VAL A 147 -2.61 3.54 -0.32
C VAL A 147 -1.25 2.89 -0.15
N PHE A 148 -0.71 2.31 -1.22
CA PHE A 148 0.56 1.61 -1.20
C PHE A 148 1.31 1.78 -2.52
N PRO A 149 2.64 1.54 -2.55
CA PRO A 149 3.42 1.52 -3.79
C PRO A 149 2.90 0.43 -4.74
N PHE A 150 2.90 0.67 -6.04
CA PHE A 150 2.42 -0.33 -7.00
C PHE A 150 3.30 -1.60 -6.97
N ASP A 151 2.65 -2.74 -6.78
CA ASP A 151 3.28 -4.07 -6.85
C ASP A 151 2.74 -4.81 -8.10
N PRO A 152 3.62 -5.27 -9.02
CA PRO A 152 3.20 -6.05 -10.18
C PRO A 152 2.54 -7.38 -9.81
N GLU A 153 2.85 -7.99 -8.66
CA GLU A 153 2.21 -9.25 -8.26
C GLU A 153 0.73 -9.06 -7.94
N HIS A 154 0.39 -7.98 -7.24
CA HIS A 154 -1.01 -7.63 -6.95
C HIS A 154 -1.80 -7.36 -8.24
N TYR A 155 -1.16 -6.76 -9.25
CA TYR A 155 -1.79 -6.55 -10.56
C TYR A 155 -2.10 -7.88 -11.29
N LYS A 156 -1.26 -8.91 -11.10
CA LYS A 156 -1.46 -10.23 -11.71
C LYS A 156 -2.65 -10.99 -11.15
N GLU A 157 -3.07 -10.72 -9.91
CA GLU A 157 -4.24 -11.36 -9.26
C GLU A 157 -5.54 -11.19 -10.08
N ARG A 158 -5.58 -10.21 -10.97
CA ARG A 158 -6.68 -9.98 -11.92
C ARG A 158 -6.82 -11.12 -12.94
N TYR A 159 -5.72 -11.74 -13.35
CA TYR A 159 -5.70 -12.74 -14.41
C TYR A 159 -5.93 -14.13 -13.86
N VAL A 160 -6.58 -14.97 -14.65
CA VAL A 160 -6.75 -16.40 -14.33
C VAL A 160 -5.39 -17.08 -14.52
N PRO A 161 -4.88 -17.85 -13.54
CA PRO A 161 -3.62 -18.57 -13.69
C PRO A 161 -3.71 -19.62 -14.79
N ASP A 162 -2.69 -19.69 -15.64
CA ASP A 162 -2.58 -20.72 -16.67
C ASP A 162 -2.05 -22.03 -16.06
N HIS A 163 -2.97 -22.96 -15.80
CA HIS A 163 -2.66 -24.24 -15.17
C HIS A 163 -1.75 -25.12 -16.02
N ASP A 164 -1.81 -25.02 -17.35
CA ASP A 164 -1.00 -25.84 -18.25
C ASP A 164 0.46 -25.36 -18.23
N LEU A 165 0.69 -24.05 -18.19
CA LEU A 165 2.02 -23.48 -18.02
C LEU A 165 2.63 -23.84 -16.67
N ILE A 166 1.83 -23.76 -15.60
CA ILE A 166 2.28 -24.13 -14.25
C ILE A 166 2.64 -25.62 -14.17
N ALA A 167 1.82 -26.49 -14.77
CA ALA A 167 2.09 -27.93 -14.81
C ALA A 167 3.39 -28.23 -15.57
N LYS A 168 3.59 -27.62 -16.74
CA LYS A 168 4.81 -27.78 -17.53
C LYS A 168 6.06 -27.24 -16.83
N GLN A 169 5.95 -26.11 -16.15
CA GLN A 169 7.06 -25.58 -15.34
C GLN A 169 7.45 -26.58 -14.25
N LYS A 170 6.46 -27.13 -13.55
CA LYS A 170 6.69 -28.15 -12.53
C LYS A 170 7.35 -29.41 -13.10
N GLU A 171 6.89 -29.89 -14.26
CA GLU A 171 7.52 -31.03 -14.95
C GLU A 171 8.98 -30.74 -15.32
N LEU A 172 9.30 -29.53 -15.79
CA LEU A 172 10.68 -29.11 -16.09
C LEU A 172 11.55 -29.05 -14.85
N ASP A 173 11.01 -28.56 -13.73
CA ASP A 173 11.71 -28.50 -12.46
C ASP A 173 12.03 -29.91 -11.93
N GLU A 174 11.10 -30.86 -12.09
CA GLU A 174 11.29 -32.27 -11.74
C GLU A 174 12.35 -32.96 -12.62
N LEU A 175 12.51 -32.53 -13.88
CA LEU A 175 13.51 -33.05 -14.83
C LEU A 175 14.89 -32.40 -14.69
N GLY A 176 15.08 -31.52 -13.70
CA GLY A 176 16.38 -30.91 -13.38
C GLY A 176 16.59 -29.50 -13.90
N GLY A 177 15.53 -28.83 -14.38
CA GLY A 177 15.54 -27.43 -14.79
C GLY A 177 16.46 -27.11 -15.98
N PRO A 178 16.44 -25.87 -16.48
CA PRO A 178 17.47 -25.40 -17.42
C PRO A 178 18.85 -25.43 -16.75
N PRO A 179 19.93 -25.81 -17.45
CA PRO A 179 21.28 -25.62 -16.92
C PRO A 179 21.53 -24.13 -16.65
N ASP A 180 22.13 -23.82 -15.50
CA ASP A 180 22.52 -22.46 -15.07
C ASP A 180 23.67 -21.91 -15.94
N ASP A 181 23.43 -21.69 -17.23
CA ASP A 181 24.44 -21.15 -18.15
C ASP A 181 24.22 -19.64 -18.42
N ILE A 182 25.05 -18.85 -17.72
CA ILE A 182 25.65 -17.57 -18.10
C ILE A 182 24.69 -16.36 -18.30
N GLY A 183 24.51 -15.60 -17.23
CA GLY A 183 24.65 -14.13 -17.30
C GLY A 183 23.43 -13.27 -17.63
N HIS A 184 22.21 -13.83 -17.68
CA HIS A 184 21.00 -13.01 -17.66
C HIS A 184 20.28 -13.18 -16.32
N GLU A 185 20.51 -12.21 -15.43
CA GLU A 185 19.74 -12.08 -14.19
C GLU A 185 18.26 -11.87 -14.56
N ASN A 186 17.46 -12.92 -14.41
CA ASN A 186 16.01 -12.82 -14.47
C ASN A 186 15.53 -12.25 -13.14
N PRO A 187 14.99 -11.00 -13.08
CA PRO A 187 14.62 -10.35 -11.81
C PRO A 187 13.41 -11.01 -11.12
N PHE A 188 12.84 -12.06 -11.71
CA PHE A 188 11.66 -12.77 -11.20
C PHE A 188 11.96 -13.93 -10.25
N PHE A 189 13.20 -14.41 -10.20
CA PHE A 189 13.57 -15.57 -9.38
C PHE A 189 14.73 -15.23 -8.43
N ALA A 190 14.48 -14.35 -7.45
CA ALA A 190 15.31 -14.27 -6.26
C ALA A 190 14.69 -15.17 -5.18
N ALA A 191 15.19 -16.40 -5.06
CA ALA A 191 14.85 -17.26 -3.92
C ALA A 191 15.36 -16.62 -2.61
N PRO A 192 14.61 -16.69 -1.49
CA PRO A 192 15.12 -16.23 -0.21
C PRO A 192 16.23 -17.17 0.26
N VAL A 193 17.45 -16.64 0.35
CA VAL A 193 18.60 -17.34 0.96
C VAL A 193 18.29 -17.55 2.45
N ARG A 194 18.44 -18.81 2.90
CA ARG A 194 18.28 -19.22 4.30
C ARG A 194 19.32 -18.60 5.22
#